data_AF-A0A8T2ZL76-F1
#
_entry.id   AF-A0A8T2ZL76-F1
#
_cell.length_a   1.000
_cell.length_b   1.000
_cell.length_c   1.000
_cell.angle_alpha   90.00
_cell.angle_beta   90.00
_cell.angle_gamma   90.00
#
_symmetry.space_group_name_H-M   'P 1'
#
loop_
_entity.id
_entity.type
_entity.pdbx_description
1 polymer ?
#
loop_
_entity_poly.entity_id
_entity_poly.type
_entity_poly.pdbx_seq_one_letter_code
_entity_poly.pdbx_strand_id
1 'polypeptide(L)'
;MMVNYEVTLPKKVKEQSWRLDPRNILPEVRSQGHYRTCVFFAVIGAVEGRHRLHMIRNNPDHETVPQLSVQDCIDGIQEVPIDPARCLDWIIEHGVVPEHDWPYIGEPQGGHVLGGGRTSVVNGYRIIIKPGKEHAERIVEEIMEGGPIVGILSFPPDFWHAVILIGGVYKDDRVDNYVIQNSWGAGWEEDGRGLVPISCLVEAYVPVLG
;
A
#
# COMPACT_ATOMS: atom_id res chain seq x y z
N MET A 1 -15.68 -12.47 -29.44
CA MET A 1 -15.58 -13.83 -28.86
C MET A 1 -14.83 -13.69 -27.55
N MET A 2 -15.54 -13.58 -26.42
CA MET A 2 -14.92 -13.41 -25.10
C MET A 2 -14.56 -14.79 -24.56
N VAL A 3 -13.29 -14.99 -24.23
CA VAL A 3 -12.82 -16.22 -23.59
C VAL A 3 -13.13 -16.08 -22.10
N ASN A 4 -14.23 -16.70 -21.66
CA ASN A 4 -14.52 -16.86 -20.24
C ASN A 4 -13.58 -17.92 -19.67
N TYR A 5 -12.61 -17.52 -18.87
CA TYR A 5 -11.86 -18.44 -18.03
C TYR A 5 -12.68 -18.72 -16.77
N GLU A 6 -13.49 -19.78 -16.78
CA GLU A 6 -13.93 -20.40 -15.53
C GLU A 6 -12.73 -21.15 -14.94
N VAL A 7 -11.99 -20.50 -14.05
CA VAL A 7 -10.96 -21.17 -13.25
C VAL A 7 -11.68 -22.02 -12.20
N THR A 8 -11.83 -23.31 -12.48
CA THR A 8 -12.34 -24.28 -11.51
C THR A 8 -11.25 -24.55 -10.48
N LEU A 9 -11.33 -23.88 -9.32
CA LEU A 9 -10.35 -24.07 -8.25
C LEU A 9 -10.61 -25.39 -7.50
N PRO A 10 -9.56 -26.16 -7.16
CA PRO A 10 -9.69 -27.41 -6.42
C PRO A 10 -10.36 -27.20 -5.05
N LYS A 11 -11.19 -28.16 -4.64
CA LYS A 11 -12.00 -28.16 -3.41
C LYS A 11 -11.24 -27.88 -2.10
N LYS A 12 -9.90 -27.93 -2.09
CA LYS A 12 -9.03 -27.67 -0.94
C LYS A 12 -8.61 -26.18 -0.78
N VAL A 13 -8.91 -25.34 -1.77
CA VAL A 13 -8.58 -23.89 -1.77
C VAL A 13 -9.66 -23.05 -1.05
N LYS A 14 -10.69 -23.68 -0.48
CA LYS A 14 -11.71 -23.01 0.34
C LYS A 14 -11.26 -22.66 1.77
N GLU A 15 -10.06 -23.06 2.21
CA GLU A 15 -9.57 -22.80 3.59
C GLU A 15 -8.44 -21.76 3.72
N GLN A 16 -7.93 -21.16 2.64
CA GLN A 16 -6.98 -20.04 2.69
C GLN A 16 -6.80 -19.52 1.26
N SER A 17 -7.75 -18.74 0.74
CA SER A 17 -7.58 -18.09 -0.56
C SER A 17 -6.78 -16.80 -0.40
N TRP A 18 -5.46 -16.92 -0.38
CA TRP A 18 -4.58 -15.80 -0.63
C TRP A 18 -4.68 -15.46 -2.12
N ARG A 19 -5.27 -14.31 -2.46
CA ARG A 19 -5.10 -13.73 -3.80
C ARG A 19 -3.84 -12.89 -3.76
N LEU A 20 -2.66 -13.53 -3.72
CA LEU A 20 -1.44 -12.80 -4.03
C LEU A 20 -1.44 -12.55 -5.53
N ASP A 21 -1.83 -11.32 -5.87
CA ASP A 21 -1.35 -10.58 -7.01
C ASP A 21 -1.02 -11.38 -8.29
N PRO A 22 -2.04 -11.92 -8.98
CA PRO A 22 -1.84 -12.61 -10.25
C PRO A 22 -1.39 -11.67 -11.39
N ARG A 23 -1.20 -10.36 -11.12
CA ARG A 23 -0.91 -9.33 -12.13
C ARG A 23 0.38 -8.55 -11.85
N ASN A 24 1.15 -8.93 -10.82
CA ASN A 24 2.35 -8.22 -10.38
C ASN A 24 2.10 -6.71 -10.10
N ILE A 25 0.91 -6.38 -9.57
CA ILE A 25 0.51 -5.01 -9.21
C ILE A 25 1.14 -4.54 -7.89
N LEU A 26 1.59 -5.44 -7.03
CA LEU A 26 2.12 -5.08 -5.73
C LEU A 26 3.49 -4.39 -5.89
N PRO A 27 3.74 -3.33 -5.11
CA PRO A 27 5.07 -2.75 -5.04
C PRO A 27 6.06 -3.79 -4.50
N GLU A 28 7.33 -3.63 -4.86
CA GLU A 28 8.40 -4.43 -4.27
C GLU A 28 8.39 -4.27 -2.74
N VAL A 29 8.79 -5.32 -2.03
CA VAL A 29 8.98 -5.23 -0.58
C VAL A 29 10.23 -4.42 -0.32
N ARG A 30 10.09 -3.33 0.43
CA ARG A 30 11.19 -2.40 0.76
C ARG A 30 11.53 -2.48 2.25
N SER A 31 12.65 -1.86 2.64
CA SER A 31 13.11 -1.80 4.03
C SER A 31 13.34 -0.36 4.47
N GLN A 32 12.71 0.02 5.58
CA GLN A 32 12.92 1.29 6.26
C GLN A 32 14.17 1.30 7.17
N GLY A 33 14.86 0.15 7.30
CA GLY A 33 15.98 0.00 8.22
C GLY A 33 15.60 0.36 9.66
N HIS A 34 16.45 1.17 10.30
CA HIS A 34 16.26 1.61 11.69
C HIS A 34 15.47 2.92 11.81
N TYR A 35 15.02 3.50 10.69
CA TYR A 35 14.31 4.78 10.67
C TYR A 35 12.81 4.56 10.91
N ARG A 36 12.14 5.52 11.55
CA ARG A 36 10.69 5.46 11.84
C ARG A 36 9.83 5.87 10.64
N THR A 37 10.18 5.50 9.42
CA THR A 37 9.61 6.05 8.17
C THR A 37 8.45 5.23 7.58
N CYS A 38 7.83 4.35 8.38
CA CYS A 38 6.81 3.41 7.91
C CYS A 38 5.62 4.05 7.20
N VAL A 39 5.17 5.24 7.65
CA VAL A 39 4.07 5.97 7.00
C VAL A 39 4.40 6.32 5.56
N PHE A 40 5.63 6.75 5.27
CA PHE A 40 6.04 7.06 3.91
C PHE A 40 6.04 5.83 3.01
N PHE A 41 6.59 4.71 3.49
CA PHE A 41 6.58 3.45 2.74
C PHE A 41 5.18 2.93 2.47
N ALA A 42 4.31 2.97 3.49
CA ALA A 42 2.94 2.49 3.37
C ALA A 42 2.14 3.33 2.35
N VAL A 43 2.29 4.67 2.40
CA VAL A 43 1.64 5.58 1.46
C VAL A 43 2.19 5.38 0.05
N ILE A 44 3.50 5.44 -0.14
CA ILE A 44 4.12 5.26 -1.47
C ILE A 44 3.74 3.92 -2.08
N GLY A 45 3.81 2.83 -1.32
CA GLY A 45 3.46 1.51 -1.84
C GLY A 45 1.97 1.36 -2.20
N ALA A 46 1.06 1.94 -1.42
CA ALA A 46 -0.36 1.96 -1.79
C ALA A 46 -0.59 2.78 -3.08
N VAL A 47 0.06 3.93 -3.20
CA VAL A 47 -0.02 4.79 -4.38
C VAL A 47 0.52 4.09 -5.63
N GLU A 48 1.72 3.50 -5.54
CA GLU A 48 2.34 2.72 -6.62
C GLU A 48 1.45 1.57 -7.06
N GLY A 49 0.95 0.77 -6.11
CA GLY A 49 0.18 -0.43 -6.44
C GLY A 49 -1.18 -0.11 -7.07
N ARG A 50 -1.86 0.95 -6.61
CA ARG A 50 -3.10 1.41 -7.25
C ARG A 50 -2.80 1.96 -8.65
N HIS A 51 -1.75 2.76 -8.80
CA HIS A 51 -1.37 3.31 -10.11
C HIS A 51 -1.00 2.20 -11.11
N ARG A 52 -0.26 1.16 -10.68
CA ARG A 52 0.01 -0.06 -11.47
C ARG A 52 -1.26 -0.72 -11.95
N LEU A 53 -2.22 -0.96 -11.04
CA LEU A 53 -3.49 -1.58 -11.40
C LEU A 53 -4.28 -0.73 -12.41
N HIS A 54 -4.31 0.59 -12.22
CA HIS A 54 -4.95 1.51 -13.15
C HIS A 54 -4.31 1.46 -14.54
N MET A 55 -2.98 1.52 -14.61
CA MET A 55 -2.24 1.44 -15.87
C MET A 55 -2.47 0.13 -16.60
N ILE A 56 -2.38 -1.01 -15.91
CA ILE A 56 -2.62 -2.34 -16.52
C ILE A 56 -4.05 -2.46 -17.06
N ARG A 57 -5.03 -1.85 -16.39
CA ARG A 57 -6.44 -1.87 -16.87
C ARG A 57 -6.66 -1.02 -18.11
N ASN A 58 -5.98 0.10 -18.22
CA ASN A 58 -6.21 1.09 -19.28
C ASN A 58 -5.24 0.97 -20.45
N ASN A 59 -4.05 0.40 -20.22
CA ASN A 59 -3.02 0.20 -21.22
C ASN A 59 -2.19 -1.07 -20.89
N PRO A 60 -2.70 -2.27 -21.22
CA PRO A 60 -2.09 -3.54 -20.84
C PRO A 60 -0.72 -3.79 -21.49
N ASP A 61 -0.37 -3.05 -22.54
CA ASP A 61 0.92 -3.14 -23.25
C ASP A 61 1.97 -2.17 -22.65
N HIS A 62 1.62 -1.35 -21.66
CA HIS A 62 2.54 -0.40 -21.05
C HIS A 62 3.52 -1.09 -20.11
N GLU A 63 4.82 -0.89 -20.37
CA GLU A 63 5.88 -1.34 -19.49
C GLU A 63 5.84 -0.59 -18.15
N THR A 64 5.98 -1.35 -17.07
CA THR A 64 6.20 -1.01 -15.65
C THR A 64 5.98 0.44 -15.19
N VAL A 65 5.16 0.62 -14.16
CA VAL A 65 5.09 1.87 -13.41
C VAL A 65 6.39 2.11 -12.64
N PRO A 66 6.98 3.33 -12.70
CA PRO A 66 8.20 3.65 -11.96
C PRO A 66 7.98 3.51 -10.44
N GLN A 67 8.99 2.97 -9.77
CA GLN A 67 9.06 3.04 -8.30
C GLN A 67 9.24 4.51 -7.91
N LEU A 68 8.43 4.99 -6.97
CA LEU A 68 8.43 6.36 -6.47
C LEU A 68 9.37 6.49 -5.27
N SER A 69 9.94 7.68 -5.13
CA SER A 69 10.88 7.99 -4.06
C SER A 69 10.18 8.16 -2.72
N VAL A 70 10.54 7.30 -1.76
CA VAL A 70 10.18 7.51 -0.34
C VAL A 70 10.95 8.70 0.24
N GLN A 71 12.21 8.87 -0.18
CA GLN A 71 13.09 9.92 0.32
C GLN A 71 12.60 11.31 -0.05
N ASP A 72 12.01 11.47 -1.24
CA ASP A 72 11.47 12.74 -1.73
C ASP A 72 10.34 13.25 -0.81
N CYS A 73 9.49 12.36 -0.31
CA CYS A 73 8.50 12.70 0.71
C CYS A 73 9.13 13.02 2.07
N ILE A 74 10.17 12.27 2.49
CA ILE A 74 10.90 12.54 3.74
C ILE A 74 11.49 13.94 3.74
N ASP A 75 12.16 14.32 2.64
CA ASP A 75 12.84 15.59 2.51
C ASP A 75 11.88 16.76 2.29
N GLY A 76 10.76 16.52 1.60
CA GLY A 76 9.71 17.51 1.39
C GLY A 76 8.92 17.82 2.66
N ILE A 77 8.56 16.79 3.43
CA ILE A 77 7.74 16.94 4.64
C ILE A 77 8.61 17.34 5.85
N GLN A 78 9.89 16.96 5.87
CA GLN A 78 10.91 17.25 6.89
C GLN A 78 10.64 16.68 8.30
N GLU A 79 9.47 16.09 8.51
CA GLU A 79 9.13 15.35 9.72
C GLU A 79 8.46 14.04 9.36
N VAL A 80 8.62 13.04 10.24
CA VAL A 80 7.95 11.76 10.09
C VAL A 80 6.50 11.91 10.56
N PRO A 81 5.49 11.87 9.66
CA PRO A 81 4.11 11.97 10.08
C PRO A 81 3.68 10.68 10.79
N ILE A 82 2.75 10.82 11.74
CA ILE A 82 1.96 9.69 12.26
C ILE A 82 0.77 9.43 11.34
N ASP A 83 0.14 10.51 10.84
CA ASP A 83 -1.05 10.47 9.98
C ASP A 83 -0.65 10.37 8.49
N PRO A 84 -1.04 9.30 7.78
CA PRO A 84 -0.85 9.16 6.34
C PRO A 84 -1.40 10.31 5.49
N ALA A 85 -2.44 11.02 5.96
CA ALA A 85 -3.03 12.15 5.24
C ALA A 85 -1.98 13.17 4.82
N ARG A 86 -1.05 13.50 5.73
CA ARG A 86 -0.01 14.50 5.45
C ARG A 86 0.90 14.10 4.29
N CYS A 87 1.22 12.81 4.17
CA CYS A 87 2.00 12.30 3.04
C CYS A 87 1.17 12.31 1.76
N LEU A 88 -0.11 11.92 1.84
CA LEU A 88 -1.01 11.95 0.68
C LEU A 88 -1.23 13.38 0.17
N ASP A 89 -1.46 14.36 1.05
CA ASP A 89 -1.59 15.78 0.70
C ASP A 89 -0.34 16.30 -0.02
N TRP A 90 0.84 15.94 0.50
CA TRP A 90 2.11 16.28 -0.16
C TRP A 90 2.19 15.72 -1.58
N ILE A 91 1.83 14.45 -1.77
CA ILE A 91 1.82 13.79 -3.08
C ILE A 91 0.81 14.44 -4.02
N ILE A 92 -0.38 14.82 -3.53
CA ILE A 92 -1.42 15.48 -4.32
C ILE A 92 -0.89 16.84 -4.83
N GLU A 93 -0.30 17.64 -3.95
CA GLU A 93 0.14 19.00 -4.27
C GLU A 93 1.42 19.03 -5.13
N HIS A 94 2.38 18.14 -4.85
CA HIS A 94 3.72 18.22 -5.44
C HIS A 94 4.05 17.07 -6.39
N GLY A 95 3.32 15.95 -6.35
CA GLY A 95 3.76 14.68 -6.94
C GLY A 95 5.01 14.11 -6.27
N VAL A 96 5.53 13.01 -6.80
CA VAL A 96 6.76 12.35 -6.31
C VAL A 96 7.68 12.01 -7.48
N VAL A 97 8.99 12.18 -7.30
CA VAL A 97 9.98 11.72 -8.29
C VAL A 97 10.17 10.21 -8.26
N PRO A 98 10.69 9.59 -9.33
CA PRO A 98 11.15 8.21 -9.30
C PRO A 98 12.23 7.95 -8.23
N GLU A 99 12.27 6.75 -7.66
CA GLU A 99 13.24 6.33 -6.64
C GLU A 99 14.69 6.47 -7.13
N HIS A 100 14.96 6.20 -8.41
CA HIS A 100 16.32 6.30 -8.95
C HIS A 100 16.85 7.75 -9.01
N ASP A 101 15.95 8.74 -9.07
CA ASP A 101 16.32 10.16 -9.07
C ASP A 101 16.59 10.66 -7.65
N TRP A 102 15.95 10.06 -6.64
CA TRP A 102 16.11 10.44 -5.24
C TRP A 102 16.08 9.22 -4.31
N PRO A 103 17.20 8.47 -4.19
CA PRO A 103 17.24 7.19 -3.48
C PRO A 103 17.05 7.30 -1.97
N TYR A 104 16.45 6.27 -1.38
CA TYR A 104 16.25 6.15 0.06
C TYR A 104 17.54 6.13 0.88
N ILE A 105 17.64 7.07 1.84
CA ILE A 105 18.65 7.07 2.89
C ILE A 105 18.05 7.01 4.30
N GLY A 106 16.79 7.41 4.45
CA GLY A 106 15.99 7.26 5.68
C GLY A 106 15.92 8.46 6.62
N GLU A 107 16.75 9.49 6.41
CA GLU A 107 16.74 10.74 7.20
C GLU A 107 16.67 11.99 6.32
N PRO A 108 16.18 13.14 6.84
CA PRO A 108 16.12 14.38 6.08
C PRO A 108 17.52 14.89 5.69
N GLN A 109 17.70 15.26 4.41
CA GLN A 109 18.95 15.78 3.86
C GLN A 109 19.04 17.32 3.88
N GLY A 110 17.97 18.03 4.27
CA GLY A 110 17.94 19.50 4.33
C GLY A 110 18.06 20.22 2.97
N GLY A 111 18.07 19.48 1.87
CA GLY A 111 18.31 19.98 0.50
C GLY A 111 17.18 19.68 -0.48
N HIS A 112 15.92 19.58 -0.01
CA HIS A 112 14.79 19.28 -0.89
C HIS A 112 14.61 20.37 -1.95
N VAL A 113 14.86 20.02 -3.21
CA VAL A 113 14.56 20.89 -4.35
C VAL A 113 13.51 20.19 -5.19
N LEU A 114 12.34 20.83 -5.33
CA LEU A 114 11.29 20.39 -6.24
C LEU A 114 11.82 20.46 -7.68
N GLY A 115 12.29 19.32 -8.21
CA GLY A 115 12.70 19.16 -9.61
C GLY A 115 11.52 18.89 -10.55
N GLY A 116 11.78 18.90 -11.87
CA GLY A 116 10.85 18.38 -12.87
C GLY A 116 10.76 16.84 -12.82
N GLY A 117 9.79 16.25 -13.52
CA GLY A 117 9.63 14.78 -13.59
C GLY A 117 8.83 14.15 -12.44
N ARG A 118 8.23 14.98 -11.58
CA ARG A 118 7.35 14.53 -10.49
C ARG A 118 6.04 14.00 -11.05
N THR A 119 5.59 12.86 -10.54
CA THR A 119 4.32 12.25 -10.93
C THR A 119 3.31 12.46 -9.81
N SER A 120 2.25 13.22 -10.08
CA SER A 120 1.07 13.27 -9.20
C SER A 120 0.04 12.27 -9.75
N VAL A 121 0.00 11.08 -9.13
CA VAL A 121 -0.92 10.00 -9.53
C VAL A 121 -2.17 9.96 -8.65
N VAL A 122 -2.25 10.80 -7.62
CA VAL A 122 -3.32 10.83 -6.62
C VAL A 122 -3.98 12.21 -6.64
N ASN A 123 -5.31 12.26 -6.73
CA ASN A 123 -6.09 13.50 -6.70
C ASN A 123 -6.90 13.67 -5.40
N GLY A 124 -6.83 12.69 -4.49
CA GLY A 124 -7.51 12.72 -3.20
C GLY A 124 -7.39 11.38 -2.47
N TYR A 125 -8.04 11.26 -1.32
CA TYR A 125 -8.12 10.00 -0.59
C TYR A 125 -9.41 9.92 0.25
N ARG A 126 -9.78 8.69 0.63
CA ARG A 126 -10.84 8.42 1.61
C ARG A 126 -10.24 7.81 2.87
N ILE A 127 -10.81 8.13 4.03
CA ILE A 127 -10.40 7.56 5.32
C ILE A 127 -11.51 6.65 5.85
N ILE A 128 -11.13 5.48 6.37
CA ILE A 128 -12.01 4.58 7.12
C ILE A 128 -11.48 4.53 8.56
N ILE A 129 -12.23 5.12 9.49
CA ILE A 129 -11.85 5.23 10.91
C ILE A 129 -12.51 4.13 11.71
N LYS A 130 -11.75 3.47 12.59
CA LYS A 130 -12.22 2.37 13.47
C LYS A 130 -13.04 1.32 12.70
N PRO A 131 -12.46 0.70 11.65
CA PRO A 131 -13.20 -0.16 10.75
C PRO A 131 -13.87 -1.34 11.48
N GLY A 132 -13.13 -2.00 12.38
CA GLY A 132 -13.64 -3.17 13.10
C GLY A 132 -14.16 -4.27 12.17
N LYS A 133 -15.03 -5.14 12.70
CA LYS A 133 -15.56 -6.29 11.93
C LYS A 133 -16.50 -5.88 10.80
N GLU A 134 -17.24 -4.79 10.96
CA GLU A 134 -18.29 -4.38 10.03
C GLU A 134 -17.77 -3.82 8.70
N HIS A 135 -16.50 -3.39 8.66
CA HIS A 135 -15.86 -2.85 7.46
C HIS A 135 -14.90 -3.83 6.79
N ALA A 136 -14.59 -4.97 7.43
CA ALA A 136 -13.51 -5.84 6.98
C ALA A 136 -13.73 -6.37 5.56
N GLU A 137 -14.94 -6.83 5.25
CA GLU A 137 -15.30 -7.28 3.90
C GLU A 137 -15.20 -6.14 2.87
N ARG A 138 -15.76 -4.96 3.18
CA ARG A 138 -15.70 -3.78 2.28
C ARG A 138 -14.28 -3.31 2.02
N ILE A 139 -13.39 -3.41 3.02
CA ILE A 139 -11.97 -3.08 2.86
C ILE A 139 -11.29 -4.09 1.92
N VAL A 140 -11.56 -5.39 2.09
CA VAL A 140 -11.00 -6.40 1.20
C VAL A 140 -11.53 -6.22 -0.23
N GLU A 141 -12.82 -5.94 -0.41
CA GLU A 141 -13.41 -5.60 -1.71
C GLU A 141 -12.72 -4.38 -2.34
N GLU A 142 -12.54 -3.29 -1.59
CA GLU A 142 -11.82 -2.10 -2.05
C GLU A 142 -10.39 -2.43 -2.50
N ILE A 143 -9.68 -3.32 -1.79
CA ILE A 143 -8.34 -3.73 -2.17
C ILE A 143 -8.35 -4.57 -3.45
N MET A 144 -9.29 -5.51 -3.56
CA MET A 144 -9.41 -6.38 -4.73
C MET A 144 -9.84 -5.61 -6.00
N GLU A 145 -10.66 -4.58 -5.85
CA GLU A 145 -11.17 -3.77 -6.95
C GLU A 145 -10.28 -2.59 -7.27
N GLY A 146 -9.77 -1.88 -6.26
CA GLY A 146 -9.04 -0.63 -6.41
C GLY A 146 -7.53 -0.75 -6.28
N GLY A 147 -7.03 -1.87 -5.77
CA GLY A 147 -5.62 -2.06 -5.44
C GLY A 147 -5.30 -1.71 -3.98
N PRO A 148 -4.03 -1.86 -3.56
CA PRO A 148 -3.63 -1.79 -2.15
C PRO A 148 -3.96 -0.44 -1.50
N ILE A 149 -4.18 -0.47 -0.18
CA ILE A 149 -4.50 0.73 0.61
C ILE A 149 -3.56 0.85 1.81
N VAL A 150 -3.49 2.02 2.43
CA VAL A 150 -2.69 2.23 3.64
C VAL A 150 -3.48 1.73 4.85
N GLY A 151 -2.84 0.99 5.75
CA GLY A 151 -3.41 0.59 7.03
C GLY A 151 -2.55 1.07 8.20
N ILE A 152 -3.19 1.64 9.22
CA ILE A 152 -2.58 1.97 10.50
C ILE A 152 -2.95 0.89 11.51
N LEU A 153 -1.94 0.16 11.97
CA LEU A 153 -2.10 -0.91 12.93
C LEU A 153 -1.75 -0.43 14.35
N SER A 154 -2.48 -0.91 15.34
CA SER A 154 -2.16 -0.78 16.76
C SER A 154 -2.03 -2.15 17.40
N PHE A 155 -0.82 -2.48 17.90
CA PHE A 155 -0.56 -3.74 18.61
C PHE A 155 0.79 -3.74 19.34
N PRO A 156 0.89 -3.80 20.70
CA PRO A 156 -0.02 -3.41 21.79
C PRO A 156 -0.52 -1.94 21.70
N PRO A 157 -1.38 -1.43 22.62
CA PRO A 157 -2.12 -0.15 22.46
C PRO A 157 -1.27 1.08 22.10
N ASP A 158 0.01 1.07 22.47
CA ASP A 158 0.93 2.20 22.30
C ASP A 158 1.89 2.04 21.10
N PHE A 159 1.81 0.92 20.38
CA PHE A 159 2.62 0.69 19.19
C PHE A 159 1.79 0.92 17.93
N TRP A 160 2.12 1.97 17.19
CA TRP A 160 1.47 2.37 15.96
C TRP A 160 2.42 2.11 14.78
N HIS A 161 1.93 1.41 13.77
CA HIS A 161 2.73 1.08 12.60
C HIS A 161 1.89 1.13 11.33
N ALA A 162 2.41 1.81 10.31
CA ALA A 162 1.77 1.91 9.01
C ALA A 162 2.27 0.78 8.10
N VAL A 163 1.35 0.13 7.40
CA VAL A 163 1.61 -0.96 6.46
C VAL A 163 0.72 -0.81 5.22
N ILE A 164 1.00 -1.60 4.19
CA ILE A 164 0.13 -1.69 3.03
C ILE A 164 -0.83 -2.86 3.25
N LEU A 165 -2.15 -2.62 3.18
CA LEU A 165 -3.14 -3.70 3.12
C LEU A 165 -3.28 -4.17 1.68
N ILE A 166 -3.04 -5.46 1.45
CA ILE A 166 -2.94 -6.07 0.12
C ILE A 166 -3.96 -7.19 -0.11
N GLY A 167 -4.80 -7.50 0.89
CA GLY A 167 -5.90 -8.44 0.77
C GLY A 167 -6.49 -8.85 2.11
N GLY A 168 -7.23 -9.95 2.13
CA GLY A 168 -7.76 -10.55 3.36
C GLY A 168 -7.87 -12.07 3.28
N VAL A 169 -7.91 -12.70 4.45
CA VAL A 169 -8.12 -14.13 4.63
C VAL A 169 -9.50 -14.35 5.24
N TYR A 170 -10.27 -15.24 4.63
CA TYR A 170 -11.61 -15.59 5.08
C TYR A 170 -11.60 -16.84 5.96
N LYS A 171 -12.42 -16.82 7.00
CA LYS A 171 -12.75 -17.93 7.88
C LYS A 171 -14.25 -17.92 8.15
N ASP A 172 -14.91 -19.05 7.95
CA ASP A 172 -16.37 -19.17 8.11
C ASP A 172 -17.16 -18.08 7.35
N ASP A 173 -16.78 -17.86 6.09
CA ASP A 173 -17.34 -16.84 5.19
C ASP A 173 -17.20 -15.38 5.66
N ARG A 174 -16.32 -15.10 6.64
CA ARG A 174 -16.00 -13.73 7.11
C ARG A 174 -14.52 -13.45 7.03
N VAL A 175 -14.15 -12.18 6.82
CA VAL A 175 -12.74 -11.77 6.90
C VAL A 175 -12.26 -11.88 8.36
N ASP A 176 -11.21 -12.68 8.58
CA ASP A 176 -10.59 -12.89 9.90
C ASP A 176 -9.30 -12.07 10.05
N ASN A 177 -8.52 -11.99 8.97
CA ASN A 177 -7.25 -11.28 8.91
C ASN A 177 -7.15 -10.44 7.64
N TYR A 178 -6.40 -9.34 7.74
CA TYR A 178 -5.87 -8.67 6.57
C TYR A 178 -4.51 -9.28 6.20
N VAL A 179 -4.24 -9.34 4.89
CA VAL A 179 -2.90 -9.59 4.36
C VAL A 179 -2.20 -8.25 4.23
N ILE A 180 -0.99 -8.15 4.78
CA ILE A 180 -0.20 -6.91 4.78
C ILE A 180 1.12 -7.10 4.06
N GLN A 181 1.61 -6.03 3.44
CA GLN A 181 3.00 -5.88 3.06
C GLN A 181 3.65 -4.84 3.98
N ASN A 182 4.75 -5.24 4.60
CA ASN A 182 5.49 -4.45 5.56
C ASN A 182 6.71 -3.79 4.90
N SER A 183 7.31 -2.84 5.61
CA SER A 183 8.51 -2.10 5.21
C SER A 183 9.75 -2.53 6.00
N TRP A 184 9.83 -3.79 6.41
CA TRP A 184 10.97 -4.34 7.18
C TRP A 184 11.87 -5.27 6.33
N GLY A 185 11.74 -5.19 5.01
CA GLY A 185 12.48 -6.02 4.06
C GLY A 185 11.91 -7.43 3.90
N ALA A 186 12.36 -8.11 2.85
CA ALA A 186 11.87 -9.44 2.47
C ALA A 186 12.21 -10.55 3.47
N GLY A 187 13.17 -10.33 4.37
CA GLY A 187 13.52 -11.29 5.43
C GLY A 187 12.52 -11.34 6.59
N TRP A 188 11.53 -10.45 6.62
CA TRP A 188 10.47 -10.46 7.63
C TRP A 188 9.29 -11.32 7.18
N GLU A 189 8.90 -12.30 8.02
CA GLU A 189 7.80 -13.24 7.77
C GLU A 189 7.89 -13.89 6.37
N GLU A 190 6.82 -13.87 5.58
CA GLU A 190 6.77 -14.49 4.25
C GLU A 190 7.06 -13.43 3.18
N ASP A 191 8.34 -13.31 2.79
CA ASP A 191 8.82 -12.35 1.80
C ASP A 191 8.37 -10.90 2.08
N GLY A 192 8.43 -10.48 3.34
CA GLY A 192 8.01 -9.15 3.80
C GLY A 192 6.50 -8.97 3.95
N ARG A 193 5.73 -10.05 3.88
CA ARG A 193 4.27 -10.07 4.00
C ARG A 193 3.84 -10.89 5.19
N GLY A 194 2.68 -10.55 5.74
CA GLY A 194 2.15 -11.21 6.92
C GLY A 194 0.65 -11.04 7.07
N LEU A 195 0.10 -11.66 8.11
CA LEU A 195 -1.31 -11.59 8.46
C LEU A 195 -1.48 -10.79 9.73
N VAL A 196 -2.50 -9.92 9.77
CA VAL A 196 -2.87 -9.19 10.98
C VAL A 196 -4.35 -9.37 11.26
N PRO A 197 -4.75 -9.65 12.53
CA PRO A 197 -6.15 -9.71 12.89
C PRO A 197 -6.87 -8.40 12.54
N ILE A 198 -8.11 -8.49 12.08
CA ILE A 198 -8.91 -7.30 11.73
C ILE A 198 -9.07 -6.30 12.88
N SER A 199 -8.92 -6.77 14.13
CA SER A 199 -8.97 -5.94 15.34
C SER A 199 -7.78 -5.00 15.51
N CYS A 200 -6.67 -5.23 14.79
CA CYS A 200 -5.47 -4.40 14.90
C CYS A 200 -5.56 -3.14 14.04
N LEU A 201 -6.46 -3.11 13.05
CA LEU A 201 -6.59 -1.98 12.14
C LEU A 201 -7.38 -0.84 12.80
N VAL A 202 -6.71 0.29 13.00
CA VAL A 202 -7.30 1.49 13.61
C VAL A 202 -7.87 2.41 12.54
N GLU A 203 -7.11 2.61 11.46
CA GLU A 203 -7.49 3.47 10.34
C GLU A 203 -6.99 2.88 9.02
N ALA A 204 -7.72 3.15 7.94
CA ALA A 204 -7.29 2.83 6.59
C ALA A 204 -7.47 4.03 5.67
N TYR A 205 -6.50 4.27 4.78
CA TYR A 205 -6.52 5.36 3.82
C TYR A 205 -6.51 4.78 2.42
N VAL A 206 -7.48 5.21 1.60
CA VAL A 206 -7.68 4.75 0.24
C VAL A 206 -7.29 5.88 -0.71
N PRO A 207 -6.10 5.83 -1.35
CA PRO A 207 -5.72 6.81 -2.36
C PRO A 207 -6.67 6.76 -3.55
N VAL A 208 -7.13 7.92 -4.02
CA VAL A 208 -7.98 8.08 -5.20
C VAL A 208 -7.10 8.60 -6.33
N LEU A 209 -6.97 7.80 -7.38
CA LEU A 209 -6.18 8.18 -8.56
C LEU A 209 -6.94 9.22 -9.39
N GLY A 210 -6.17 10.07 -10.06
CA GLY A 210 -6.65 11.09 -10.98
C GLY A 210 -7.02 10.61 -12.37
#